data_AF-A0A930K5E0-F1
#
_entry.id   AF-A0A930K5E0-F1
#
_cell.length_a   1.000
_cell.length_b   1.000
_cell.length_c   1.000
_cell.angle_alpha   90.00
_cell.angle_beta   90.00
_cell.angle_gamma   90.00
#
_symmetry.space_group_name_H-M   'P 1'
#
loop_
_entity.id
_entity.type
_entity.pdbx_description
1 polymer ?
#
loop_
_entity_poly.entity_id
_entity_poly.type
_entity_poly.pdbx_seq_one_letter_code
_entity_poly.pdbx_strand_id
1 'polypeptide(L)'
;CTSLTEIGIPASVNKIDPTAFQQAENLEKFTVNKNNTVYSSVDGFLLSKDKKKLVSFPPAKAGTYYTLLPPTIETIGAQAFYAINKLENITIPEKVNRIEKFAFDKLTNLNTIAFLGKHPIPAANVAPSAFNPLNINPATIDLSVRKGSETEYAANNVWKKFHKVGVSFSEETNGVGNGETEYFPLSQYAVMIVGTKADVYTYVVQPKVENHLDNHKYEVRLWGDYALNDNTTNIEEVVFKNTLDYVGIDAFKKHDGTSTVKRIYFTATVPTKDMSATKWEYFDNDGHYTQKEFEPSLKVYVKKSAENAYKTATGWARYADQTSYKIPGEVTIQNLWGTFAREFDADLGIYNRETGKGKVAAFVAQKSADVKVADPVHTFGIYKFKVESIDMHEGESSDGDESYVPADNGVLIEARQGRTLPADFYYAIGEKDNKTYTITNNMMTGVTVKKAVVNSTTSDPLYAMSKSEGLFKLIKPGTSFNFPVHKAYAKPQDNFSGAAKVQPVFDEEDNNDVTGIENIENTTTTDNNVYYNLQGQRVENPQHGVFIHNGKKVVLK
;
A
#
# COMPACT_ATOMS: atom_id res chain seq x y z
N CYS A 1 -16.78 -21.62 34.26
CA CYS A 1 -18.01 -20.91 33.80
C CYS A 1 -17.94 -20.71 32.29
N THR A 2 -18.25 -21.75 31.51
CA THR A 2 -17.91 -21.77 30.07
C THR A 2 -18.78 -20.88 29.19
N SER A 3 -19.95 -20.41 29.64
CA SER A 3 -20.84 -19.55 28.84
C SER A 3 -20.80 -18.06 29.22
N LEU A 4 -20.05 -17.68 30.25
CA LEU A 4 -20.03 -16.30 30.76
C LEU A 4 -19.18 -15.40 29.84
N THR A 5 -19.77 -14.34 29.30
CA THR A 5 -19.12 -13.41 28.36
C THR A 5 -18.76 -12.05 28.97
N GLU A 6 -19.45 -11.62 30.01
CA GLU A 6 -19.21 -10.35 30.71
C GLU A 6 -19.34 -10.49 32.22
N ILE A 7 -18.50 -9.76 32.97
CA ILE A 7 -18.61 -9.61 34.43
C ILE A 7 -18.60 -8.14 34.81
N GLY A 8 -19.71 -7.68 35.41
CA GLY A 8 -19.80 -6.36 36.02
C GLY A 8 -19.34 -6.36 37.47
N ILE A 9 -18.40 -5.49 37.82
CA ILE A 9 -17.86 -5.28 39.17
C ILE A 9 -18.56 -4.05 39.80
N PRO A 10 -19.42 -4.24 40.82
CA PRO A 10 -20.11 -3.14 41.51
C PRO A 10 -19.16 -2.23 42.30
N ALA A 11 -19.67 -1.07 42.70
CA ALA A 11 -18.90 -0.09 43.49
C ALA A 11 -18.43 -0.63 44.86
N SER A 12 -19.19 -1.55 45.45
CA SER A 12 -18.91 -2.11 46.79
C SER A 12 -17.83 -3.20 46.82
N VAL A 13 -17.47 -3.78 45.66
CA VAL A 13 -16.47 -4.85 45.60
C VAL A 13 -15.09 -4.28 45.86
N ASN A 14 -14.46 -4.69 46.96
CA ASN A 14 -13.13 -4.24 47.36
C ASN A 14 -12.07 -5.37 47.32
N LYS A 15 -12.49 -6.61 47.05
CA LYS A 15 -11.61 -7.76 46.92
C LYS A 15 -12.21 -8.76 45.93
N ILE A 16 -11.38 -9.17 44.99
CA ILE A 16 -11.63 -10.26 44.05
C ILE A 16 -10.49 -11.25 44.24
N ASP A 17 -10.83 -12.52 44.44
CA ASP A 17 -9.80 -13.55 44.47
C ASP A 17 -9.15 -13.65 43.09
N PRO A 18 -7.81 -13.72 42.97
CA PRO A 18 -7.14 -13.86 41.68
C PRO A 18 -7.61 -15.06 40.84
N THR A 19 -8.23 -16.05 41.49
CA THR A 19 -8.78 -17.26 40.87
C THR A 19 -10.27 -17.18 40.54
N ALA A 20 -10.95 -16.08 40.85
CA ALA A 20 -12.41 -15.98 40.80
C ALA A 20 -13.03 -16.31 39.43
N PHE A 21 -12.27 -16.14 38.35
CA PHE A 21 -12.74 -16.29 36.96
C PHE A 21 -12.04 -17.41 36.20
N GLN A 22 -11.46 -18.37 36.92
CA GLN A 22 -10.87 -19.57 36.30
C GLN A 22 -11.86 -20.29 35.40
N GLN A 23 -11.38 -20.77 34.25
CA GLN A 23 -12.17 -21.53 33.27
C GLN A 23 -13.41 -20.78 32.75
N ALA A 24 -13.40 -19.45 32.80
CA ALA A 24 -14.36 -18.60 32.08
C ALA A 24 -13.88 -18.37 30.64
N GLU A 25 -13.75 -19.44 29.85
CA GLU A 25 -13.04 -19.44 28.56
C GLU A 25 -13.66 -18.55 27.48
N ASN A 26 -14.91 -18.12 27.67
CA ASN A 26 -15.65 -17.23 26.77
C ASN A 26 -15.84 -15.83 27.37
N LEU A 27 -15.19 -15.52 28.51
CA LEU A 27 -15.27 -14.19 29.11
C LEU A 27 -14.48 -13.20 28.24
N GLU A 28 -15.20 -12.23 27.69
CA GLU A 28 -14.69 -11.23 26.75
C GLU A 28 -14.26 -9.95 27.48
N LYS A 29 -14.96 -9.59 28.55
CA LYS A 29 -14.71 -8.33 29.25
C LYS A 29 -15.17 -8.31 30.70
N PHE A 30 -14.48 -7.50 31.49
CA PHE A 30 -14.93 -6.96 32.76
C PHE A 30 -15.47 -5.55 32.54
N THR A 31 -16.56 -5.21 33.20
CA THR A 31 -17.00 -3.82 33.35
C THR A 31 -16.89 -3.44 34.83
N VAL A 32 -16.43 -2.23 35.14
CA VAL A 32 -16.25 -1.81 36.53
C VAL A 32 -17.00 -0.52 36.77
N ASN A 33 -17.80 -0.49 37.84
CA ASN A 33 -18.51 0.72 38.22
C ASN A 33 -17.50 1.87 38.47
N LYS A 34 -17.76 3.05 37.90
CA LYS A 34 -16.88 4.23 38.04
C LYS A 34 -16.54 4.61 39.49
N ASN A 35 -17.46 4.34 40.43
CA ASN A 35 -17.31 4.63 41.85
C ASN A 35 -16.58 3.51 42.62
N ASN A 36 -16.22 2.39 41.98
CA ASN A 36 -15.36 1.40 42.61
C ASN A 36 -13.99 2.04 42.90
N THR A 37 -13.49 1.86 44.13
CA THR A 37 -12.28 2.51 44.62
C THR A 37 -11.02 1.65 44.47
N VAL A 38 -11.16 0.38 44.10
CA VAL A 38 -10.07 -0.61 44.05
C VAL A 38 -9.73 -1.01 42.62
N TYR A 39 -10.75 -1.14 41.77
CA TYR A 39 -10.63 -1.66 40.42
C TYR A 39 -11.05 -0.64 39.37
N SER A 40 -10.59 -0.87 38.15
CA SER A 40 -11.05 -0.19 36.94
C SER A 40 -11.05 -1.19 35.78
N SER A 41 -11.58 -0.78 34.62
CA SER A 41 -11.41 -1.52 33.38
C SER A 41 -11.03 -0.58 32.26
N VAL A 42 -10.26 -1.12 31.30
CA VAL A 42 -9.94 -0.52 30.01
C VAL A 42 -10.01 -1.65 28.99
N ASP A 43 -10.68 -1.48 27.85
CA ASP A 43 -10.86 -2.53 26.82
C ASP A 43 -11.33 -3.88 27.40
N GLY A 44 -12.12 -3.86 28.47
CA GLY A 44 -12.60 -5.06 29.15
C GLY A 44 -11.56 -5.81 29.99
N PHE A 45 -10.32 -5.34 30.12
CA PHE A 45 -9.36 -5.89 31.07
C PHE A 45 -9.71 -5.47 32.49
N LEU A 46 -9.54 -6.35 33.50
CA LEU A 46 -9.70 -5.95 34.90
C LEU A 46 -8.36 -5.41 35.43
N LEU A 47 -8.36 -4.15 35.83
CA LEU A 47 -7.18 -3.43 36.29
C LEU A 47 -7.35 -2.92 37.73
N SER A 48 -6.26 -2.52 38.38
CA SER A 48 -6.32 -1.67 39.56
C SER A 48 -6.95 -0.30 39.24
N LYS A 49 -7.42 0.43 40.26
CA LYS A 49 -8.08 1.72 40.07
C LYS A 49 -7.23 2.75 39.29
N ASP A 50 -5.93 2.75 39.52
CA ASP A 50 -4.94 3.60 38.86
C ASP A 50 -4.51 3.09 37.46
N LYS A 51 -5.06 1.95 37.01
CA LYS A 51 -4.75 1.29 35.73
C LYS A 51 -3.28 0.85 35.59
N LYS A 52 -2.56 0.69 36.71
CA LYS A 52 -1.14 0.29 36.75
C LYS A 52 -0.91 -1.21 36.93
N LYS A 53 -1.91 -1.96 37.37
CA LYS A 53 -1.81 -3.40 37.57
C LYS A 53 -2.88 -4.13 36.80
N LEU A 54 -2.48 -5.10 35.98
CA LEU A 54 -3.40 -6.09 35.43
C LEU A 54 -3.79 -7.06 36.53
N VAL A 55 -5.07 -7.08 36.89
CA VAL A 55 -5.62 -7.94 37.94
C VAL A 55 -6.11 -9.26 37.36
N SER A 56 -6.81 -9.22 36.23
CA SER A 56 -7.29 -10.43 35.54
C SER A 56 -7.46 -10.17 34.05
N PHE A 57 -7.02 -11.13 33.24
CA PHE A 57 -7.20 -11.14 31.80
C PHE A 57 -8.47 -11.91 31.41
N PRO A 58 -9.36 -11.33 30.58
CA PRO A 58 -10.52 -12.05 30.02
C PRO A 58 -10.08 -13.07 28.93
N PRO A 59 -10.22 -14.39 29.15
CA PRO A 59 -9.73 -15.43 28.24
C PRO A 59 -10.11 -15.30 26.76
N ALA A 60 -11.29 -14.76 26.44
CA ALA A 60 -11.73 -14.62 25.04
C ALA A 60 -11.02 -13.49 24.28
N LYS A 61 -10.20 -12.67 24.96
CA LYS A 61 -9.30 -11.71 24.29
C LYS A 61 -7.98 -12.33 23.81
N ALA A 62 -7.73 -13.61 24.10
CA ALA A 62 -6.58 -14.33 23.57
C ALA A 62 -6.73 -14.48 22.03
N GLY A 63 -5.87 -13.81 21.28
CA GLY A 63 -5.86 -13.84 19.83
C GLY A 63 -4.75 -14.74 19.29
N THR A 64 -5.02 -15.46 18.20
CA THR A 64 -4.04 -16.29 17.50
C THR A 64 -2.89 -15.46 16.93
N TYR A 65 -3.18 -14.30 16.34
CA TYR A 65 -2.16 -13.43 15.73
C TYR A 65 -1.39 -12.61 16.75
N TYR A 66 -2.07 -12.04 17.74
CA TYR A 66 -1.45 -11.22 18.78
C TYR A 66 -2.40 -11.05 19.98
N THR A 67 -1.84 -10.72 21.14
CA THR A 67 -2.57 -10.35 22.35
C THR A 67 -1.89 -9.15 23.01
N LEU A 68 -2.37 -7.93 22.72
CA LEU A 68 -1.85 -6.70 23.34
C LEU A 68 -2.43 -6.48 24.74
N LEU A 69 -1.60 -6.02 25.68
CA LEU A 69 -2.04 -5.55 26.99
C LEU A 69 -2.09 -4.02 27.05
N PRO A 70 -2.88 -3.43 27.97
CA PRO A 70 -2.96 -1.97 28.10
C PRO A 70 -1.58 -1.33 28.36
N PRO A 71 -1.16 -0.32 27.58
CA PRO A 71 0.20 0.21 27.61
C PRO A 71 0.56 0.96 28.92
N THR A 72 -0.43 1.26 29.76
CA THR A 72 -0.23 1.97 31.03
C THR A 72 0.16 1.07 32.19
N ILE A 73 0.01 -0.25 32.06
CA ILE A 73 0.29 -1.17 33.16
C ILE A 73 1.79 -1.27 33.43
N GLU A 74 2.12 -1.40 34.71
CA GLU A 74 3.48 -1.54 35.24
C GLU A 74 3.67 -2.90 35.92
N THR A 75 2.57 -3.52 36.37
CA THR A 75 2.59 -4.82 37.05
C THR A 75 1.62 -5.81 36.40
N ILE A 76 2.11 -7.02 36.12
CA ILE A 76 1.28 -8.19 35.88
C ILE A 76 0.98 -8.85 37.21
N GLY A 77 -0.29 -8.81 37.63
CA GLY A 77 -0.72 -9.29 38.93
C GLY A 77 -0.68 -10.80 39.10
N ALA A 78 -0.73 -11.22 40.37
CA ALA A 78 -0.75 -12.63 40.72
C ALA A 78 -1.91 -13.33 40.01
N GLN A 79 -1.63 -14.46 39.36
CA GLN A 79 -2.63 -15.26 38.64
C GLN A 79 -3.45 -14.52 37.57
N ALA A 80 -2.96 -13.39 37.06
CA ALA A 80 -3.69 -12.59 36.06
C ALA A 80 -4.06 -13.37 34.79
N PHE A 81 -3.24 -14.35 34.38
CA PHE A 81 -3.48 -15.24 33.24
C PHE A 81 -3.64 -16.71 33.65
N TYR A 82 -4.11 -16.98 34.87
CA TYR A 82 -4.14 -18.35 35.37
C TYR A 82 -5.08 -19.24 34.55
N ALA A 83 -4.55 -20.39 34.08
CA ALA A 83 -5.29 -21.44 33.37
C ALA A 83 -6.06 -20.98 32.11
N ILE A 84 -5.45 -20.08 31.33
CA ILE A 84 -6.01 -19.61 30.05
C ILE A 84 -5.41 -20.43 28.91
N ASN A 85 -5.99 -21.60 28.64
CA ASN A 85 -5.48 -22.52 27.64
C ASN A 85 -5.55 -21.97 26.20
N LYS A 86 -6.40 -20.98 25.91
CA LYS A 86 -6.48 -20.34 24.58
C LYS A 86 -5.34 -19.34 24.29
N LEU A 87 -4.54 -18.97 25.30
CA LEU A 87 -3.49 -17.97 25.14
C LEU A 87 -2.23 -18.59 24.53
N GLU A 88 -1.98 -18.26 23.26
CA GLU A 88 -0.81 -18.74 22.50
C GLU A 88 0.35 -17.74 22.51
N ASN A 89 0.04 -16.45 22.55
CA ASN A 89 1.01 -15.38 22.53
C ASN A 89 0.58 -14.24 23.46
N ILE A 90 1.54 -13.41 23.89
CA ILE A 90 1.26 -12.19 24.65
C ILE A 90 2.30 -11.12 24.40
N THR A 91 1.84 -9.87 24.23
CA THR A 91 2.71 -8.70 24.09
C THR A 91 2.69 -7.87 25.37
N ILE A 92 3.81 -7.89 26.09
CA ILE A 92 4.04 -7.15 27.32
C ILE A 92 4.49 -5.71 26.98
N PRO A 93 3.77 -4.68 27.44
CA PRO A 93 4.05 -3.29 27.10
C PRO A 93 5.27 -2.76 27.86
N GLU A 94 5.84 -1.67 27.34
CA GLU A 94 7.13 -1.12 27.75
C GLU A 94 7.23 -0.79 29.25
N LYS A 95 6.12 -0.35 29.87
CA LYS A 95 6.12 0.11 31.27
C LYS A 95 6.10 -1.04 32.29
N VAL A 96 5.88 -2.28 31.86
CA VAL A 96 5.83 -3.42 32.79
C VAL A 96 7.21 -3.66 33.37
N ASN A 97 7.31 -3.55 34.70
CA ASN A 97 8.54 -3.72 35.45
C ASN A 97 8.42 -4.75 36.58
N ARG A 98 7.25 -5.40 36.73
CA ARG A 98 6.98 -6.39 37.78
C ARG A 98 6.02 -7.49 37.33
N ILE A 99 6.33 -8.74 37.69
CA ILE A 99 5.47 -9.90 37.47
C ILE A 99 5.31 -10.66 38.79
N GLU A 100 4.08 -10.82 39.25
CA GLU A 100 3.76 -11.44 40.53
C GLU A 100 3.62 -12.98 40.45
N LYS A 101 3.39 -13.61 41.61
CA LYS A 101 3.33 -15.07 41.77
C LYS A 101 2.27 -15.67 40.87
N PHE A 102 2.62 -16.76 40.17
CA PHE A 102 1.71 -17.55 39.35
C PHE A 102 0.99 -16.77 38.23
N ALA A 103 1.52 -15.60 37.83
CA ALA A 103 0.92 -14.75 36.80
C ALA A 103 0.62 -15.52 35.50
N PHE A 104 1.51 -16.43 35.11
CA PHE A 104 1.46 -17.22 33.87
C PHE A 104 1.24 -18.72 34.14
N ASP A 105 0.68 -19.09 35.29
CA ASP A 105 0.51 -20.50 35.65
C ASP A 105 -0.59 -21.19 34.83
N LYS A 106 -0.37 -22.46 34.48
CA LYS A 106 -1.27 -23.33 33.68
C LYS A 106 -1.64 -22.79 32.28
N LEU A 107 -0.77 -22.01 31.65
CA LEU A 107 -0.88 -21.63 30.24
C LEU A 107 -0.31 -22.72 29.32
N THR A 108 -1.12 -23.72 28.97
CA THR A 108 -0.64 -24.92 28.26
C THR A 108 -0.22 -24.67 26.81
N ASN A 109 -0.76 -23.64 26.16
CA ASN A 109 -0.55 -23.36 24.74
C ASN A 109 0.33 -22.12 24.48
N LEU A 110 0.77 -21.41 25.54
CA LEU A 110 1.60 -20.24 25.40
C LEU A 110 2.93 -20.65 24.77
N ASN A 111 3.23 -20.08 23.62
CA ASN A 111 4.44 -20.36 22.83
C ASN A 111 5.25 -19.10 22.53
N THR A 112 4.69 -17.90 22.66
CA THR A 112 5.41 -16.64 22.40
C THR A 112 5.14 -15.59 23.48
N ILE A 113 6.19 -14.93 23.98
CA ILE A 113 6.08 -13.70 24.77
C ILE A 113 6.89 -12.60 24.09
N ALA A 114 6.21 -11.54 23.66
CA ALA A 114 6.82 -10.38 23.03
C ALA A 114 6.95 -9.24 24.04
N PHE A 115 8.14 -8.64 24.17
CA PHE A 115 8.42 -7.49 25.03
C PHE A 115 8.66 -6.23 24.19
N LEU A 116 7.81 -5.22 24.36
CA LEU A 116 7.99 -3.94 23.69
C LEU A 116 9.11 -3.09 24.31
N GLY A 117 9.40 -3.30 25.60
CA GLY A 117 10.48 -2.61 26.30
C GLY A 117 11.86 -3.10 25.87
N LYS A 118 12.82 -2.17 25.75
CA LYS A 118 14.21 -2.48 25.38
C LYS A 118 15.05 -3.08 26.51
N HIS A 119 14.51 -3.16 27.72
CA HIS A 119 15.20 -3.73 28.88
C HIS A 119 14.41 -4.90 29.46
N PRO A 120 15.08 -5.99 29.88
CA PRO A 120 14.40 -7.06 30.57
C PRO A 120 13.87 -6.59 31.91
N ILE A 121 12.71 -7.11 32.33
CA ILE A 121 12.26 -6.93 33.70
C ILE A 121 13.33 -7.53 34.64
N PRO A 122 13.80 -6.78 35.66
CA PRO A 122 14.81 -7.26 36.57
C PRO A 122 14.37 -8.56 37.27
N ALA A 123 15.29 -9.52 37.43
CA ALA A 123 14.97 -10.81 38.05
C ALA A 123 14.37 -10.66 39.47
N ALA A 124 14.77 -9.64 40.22
CA ALA A 124 14.23 -9.32 41.54
C ALA A 124 12.74 -8.91 41.52
N ASN A 125 12.26 -8.42 40.37
CA ASN A 125 10.88 -7.99 40.17
C ASN A 125 10.00 -9.07 39.53
N VAL A 126 10.57 -10.24 39.21
CA VAL A 126 9.82 -11.40 38.74
C VAL A 126 9.74 -12.40 39.89
N ALA A 127 8.52 -12.69 40.34
CA ALA A 127 8.33 -13.70 41.38
C ALA A 127 8.91 -15.06 40.92
N PRO A 128 9.61 -15.81 41.79
CA PRO A 128 10.17 -17.13 41.41
C PRO A 128 9.14 -18.13 40.89
N SER A 129 7.86 -17.96 41.28
CA SER A 129 6.73 -18.77 40.82
C SER A 129 5.89 -18.12 39.73
N ALA A 130 6.33 -17.01 39.12
CA ALA A 130 5.60 -16.33 38.04
C ALA A 130 5.30 -17.29 36.88
N PHE A 131 6.30 -18.08 36.49
CA PHE A 131 6.21 -19.24 35.60
C PHE A 131 6.38 -20.50 36.45
N ASN A 132 5.27 -21.06 36.91
CA ASN A 132 5.29 -22.21 37.82
C ASN A 132 5.98 -23.41 37.14
N PRO A 133 7.12 -23.91 37.65
CA PRO A 133 7.88 -24.96 36.98
C PRO A 133 7.13 -26.31 36.91
N LEU A 134 6.05 -26.48 37.68
CA LEU A 134 5.18 -27.66 37.60
C LEU A 134 4.25 -27.66 36.39
N ASN A 135 3.95 -26.48 35.81
CA ASN A 135 2.98 -26.34 34.73
C ASN A 135 3.53 -25.63 33.49
N ILE A 136 4.64 -24.89 33.63
CA ILE A 136 5.23 -24.08 32.57
C ILE A 136 6.69 -24.44 32.38
N ASN A 137 7.05 -24.74 31.14
CA ASN A 137 8.44 -24.93 30.72
C ASN A 137 8.87 -23.73 29.85
N PRO A 138 9.63 -22.75 30.37
CA PRO A 138 10.13 -21.64 29.56
C PRO A 138 10.90 -22.09 28.31
N ALA A 139 11.56 -23.26 28.36
CA ALA A 139 12.33 -23.78 27.22
C ALA A 139 11.48 -24.21 26.01
N THR A 140 10.15 -24.08 26.07
CA THR A 140 9.24 -24.26 24.92
C THR A 140 8.58 -22.96 24.47
N ILE A 141 8.96 -21.82 25.06
CA ILE A 141 8.35 -20.51 24.80
C ILE A 141 9.40 -19.59 24.21
N ASP A 142 9.10 -19.02 23.05
CA ASP A 142 9.93 -18.03 22.39
C ASP A 142 9.74 -16.65 23.01
N LEU A 143 10.84 -15.91 23.15
CA LEU A 143 10.82 -14.49 23.47
C LEU A 143 11.04 -13.67 22.20
N SER A 144 10.26 -12.62 22.01
CA SER A 144 10.51 -11.60 21.00
C SER A 144 10.86 -10.28 21.70
N VAL A 145 12.05 -9.74 21.46
CA VAL A 145 12.52 -8.49 22.08
C VAL A 145 12.90 -7.47 21.01
N ARG A 146 13.01 -6.19 21.38
CA ARG A 146 13.47 -5.15 20.45
C ARG A 146 14.95 -5.35 20.11
N LYS A 147 15.33 -5.04 18.86
CA LYS A 147 16.70 -5.05 18.37
C LYS A 147 17.61 -4.21 19.26
N GLY A 148 18.76 -4.75 19.64
CA GLY A 148 19.70 -4.15 20.59
C GLY A 148 19.54 -4.59 22.04
N SER A 149 18.47 -5.31 22.38
CA SER A 149 18.20 -5.82 23.75
C SER A 149 18.71 -7.24 24.01
N GLU A 150 19.26 -7.92 23.00
CA GLU A 150 19.62 -9.34 22.99
C GLU A 150 20.53 -9.70 24.16
N THR A 151 21.62 -8.94 24.29
CA THR A 151 22.66 -9.18 25.29
C THR A 151 22.12 -9.07 26.70
N GLU A 152 21.26 -8.07 26.97
CA GLU A 152 20.67 -7.88 28.29
C GLU A 152 19.71 -9.02 28.66
N TYR A 153 18.87 -9.46 27.72
CA TYR A 153 17.96 -10.59 27.95
C TYR A 153 18.73 -11.91 28.11
N ALA A 154 19.78 -12.15 27.32
CA ALA A 154 20.63 -13.33 27.43
C ALA A 154 21.42 -13.38 28.77
N ALA A 155 21.77 -12.23 29.33
CA ALA A 155 22.43 -12.14 30.63
C ALA A 155 21.46 -12.31 31.82
N ASN A 156 20.16 -12.07 31.63
CA ASN A 156 19.18 -12.09 32.72
C ASN A 156 18.78 -13.53 33.12
N ASN A 157 18.90 -13.84 34.42
CA ASN A 157 18.67 -15.19 34.96
C ASN A 157 17.24 -15.72 34.85
N VAL A 158 16.25 -14.87 34.60
CA VAL A 158 14.87 -15.29 34.32
C VAL A 158 14.71 -15.55 32.84
N TRP A 159 15.03 -14.55 32.01
CA TRP A 159 14.68 -14.54 30.59
C TRP A 159 15.57 -15.45 29.74
N LYS A 160 16.82 -15.69 30.14
CA LYS A 160 17.72 -16.64 29.44
C LYS A 160 17.27 -18.10 29.47
N LYS A 161 16.25 -18.44 30.27
CA LYS A 161 15.70 -19.80 30.36
C LYS A 161 14.69 -20.12 29.26
N PHE A 162 14.26 -19.11 28.51
CA PHE A 162 13.28 -19.28 27.44
C PHE A 162 13.93 -19.93 26.21
N HIS A 163 13.12 -20.55 25.35
CA HIS A 163 13.57 -21.37 24.23
C HIS A 163 14.54 -20.63 23.30
N LYS A 164 14.09 -19.49 22.77
CA LYS A 164 14.86 -18.59 21.91
C LYS A 164 14.58 -17.15 22.33
N VAL A 165 15.64 -16.35 22.46
CA VAL A 165 15.52 -14.88 22.48
C VAL A 165 15.63 -14.40 21.04
N GLY A 166 14.49 -14.31 20.36
CA GLY A 166 14.34 -13.69 19.05
C GLY A 166 14.24 -12.17 19.16
N VAL A 167 14.56 -11.49 18.05
CA VAL A 167 14.55 -10.03 17.99
C VAL A 167 13.69 -9.50 16.87
N SER A 168 13.26 -8.24 16.99
CA SER A 168 12.83 -7.51 15.82
C SER A 168 13.94 -7.47 14.77
N PHE A 169 13.51 -7.52 13.52
CA PHE A 169 14.40 -7.56 12.37
C PHE A 169 14.15 -6.36 11.46
N SER A 170 15.16 -6.03 10.67
CA SER A 170 15.14 -4.89 9.75
C SER A 170 14.95 -5.39 8.32
N GLU A 171 14.05 -4.79 7.56
CA GLU A 171 13.92 -5.07 6.11
C GLU A 171 13.72 -3.79 5.28
N GLU A 172 14.33 -3.76 4.10
CA GLU A 172 14.08 -2.74 3.07
C GLU A 172 12.89 -3.15 2.18
N THR A 173 11.69 -2.82 2.65
CA THR A 173 10.42 -3.19 1.99
C THR A 173 9.89 -2.15 1.00
N ASN A 174 10.60 -1.02 0.88
CA ASN A 174 10.24 0.13 0.07
C ASN A 174 11.30 0.44 -1.01
N GLY A 175 11.97 -0.61 -1.48
CA GLY A 175 13.04 -0.54 -2.48
C GLY A 175 14.45 -0.58 -1.87
N VAL A 176 15.37 -1.21 -2.58
CA VAL A 176 16.75 -1.38 -2.14
C VAL A 176 17.46 -0.02 -2.02
N GLY A 177 18.15 0.18 -0.91
CA GLY A 177 18.88 1.40 -0.57
C GLY A 177 17.98 2.55 -0.07
N ASN A 178 16.68 2.31 0.13
CA ASN A 178 15.77 3.34 0.61
C ASN A 178 15.63 3.36 2.14
N GLY A 179 16.31 2.48 2.88
CA GLY A 179 16.31 2.50 4.34
C GLY A 179 15.39 1.45 4.97
N GLU A 180 15.86 0.89 6.07
CA GLU A 180 15.24 -0.25 6.74
C GLU A 180 13.99 0.13 7.56
N THR A 181 13.07 -0.82 7.68
CA THR A 181 11.95 -0.80 8.63
C THR A 181 12.13 -1.90 9.66
N GLU A 182 11.89 -1.57 10.94
CA GLU A 182 11.92 -2.52 12.04
C GLU A 182 10.55 -3.22 12.18
N TYR A 183 10.57 -4.54 12.02
CA TYR A 183 9.43 -5.44 12.20
C TYR A 183 9.59 -6.22 13.51
N PHE A 184 8.60 -6.14 14.39
CA PHE A 184 8.60 -6.76 15.71
C PHE A 184 7.63 -7.95 15.75
N PRO A 185 8.12 -9.20 15.89
CA PRO A 185 7.27 -10.38 16.02
C PRO A 185 6.39 -10.33 17.28
N LEU A 186 5.10 -10.60 17.09
CA LEU A 186 4.10 -10.66 18.17
C LEU A 186 3.72 -12.12 18.49
N SER A 187 3.86 -13.00 17.50
CA SER A 187 3.55 -14.43 17.52
C SER A 187 4.29 -15.12 16.37
N GLN A 188 4.01 -16.41 16.15
CA GLN A 188 4.47 -17.14 14.96
C GLN A 188 3.81 -16.66 13.64
N TYR A 189 2.81 -15.77 13.70
CA TYR A 189 2.03 -15.35 12.54
C TYR A 189 2.16 -13.87 12.21
N ALA A 190 2.24 -13.01 13.22
CA ALA A 190 2.10 -11.57 13.03
C ALA A 190 3.33 -10.77 13.48
N VAL A 191 3.58 -9.68 12.76
CA VAL A 191 4.50 -8.61 13.17
C VAL A 191 3.80 -7.26 13.30
N MET A 192 4.39 -6.40 14.11
CA MET A 192 4.11 -4.97 14.20
C MET A 192 5.26 -4.17 13.61
N ILE A 193 4.96 -3.13 12.83
CA ILE A 193 5.97 -2.12 12.47
C ILE A 193 6.14 -1.18 13.66
N VAL A 194 7.39 -1.03 14.13
CA VAL A 194 7.72 -0.26 15.35
C VAL A 194 8.73 0.85 15.12
N GLY A 195 9.18 1.02 13.87
CA GLY A 195 10.18 2.02 13.49
C GLY A 195 10.51 1.94 12.00
N THR A 196 10.84 3.07 11.36
CA THR A 196 11.37 3.06 10.00
C THR A 196 12.36 4.19 9.74
N LYS A 197 13.40 3.88 8.96
CA LYS A 197 14.39 4.83 8.45
C LYS A 197 14.21 5.09 6.95
N ALA A 198 13.08 4.69 6.39
CA ALA A 198 12.83 4.81 4.96
C ALA A 198 12.91 6.26 4.48
N ASP A 199 13.68 6.53 3.42
CA ASP A 199 13.74 7.78 2.68
C ASP A 199 12.95 7.65 1.38
N VAL A 200 11.64 7.79 1.48
CA VAL A 200 10.71 7.63 0.37
C VAL A 200 9.64 8.71 0.42
N TYR A 201 8.96 8.95 -0.71
CA TYR A 201 7.82 9.85 -0.74
C TYR A 201 6.57 9.15 -0.24
N THR A 202 6.30 7.96 -0.81
CA THR A 202 5.21 7.06 -0.41
C THR A 202 5.83 5.89 0.34
N TYR A 203 5.46 5.71 1.60
CA TYR A 203 5.77 4.51 2.35
C TYR A 203 4.67 3.46 2.13
N VAL A 204 5.03 2.30 1.60
CA VAL A 204 4.12 1.18 1.36
C VAL A 204 4.31 0.15 2.46
N VAL A 205 3.21 -0.14 3.17
CA VAL A 205 3.13 -1.26 4.11
C VAL A 205 2.77 -2.52 3.33
N GLN A 206 3.71 -3.45 3.27
CA GLN A 206 3.51 -4.73 2.62
C GLN A 206 2.62 -5.65 3.47
N PRO A 207 1.73 -6.48 2.87
CA PRO A 207 0.89 -7.42 3.62
C PRO A 207 1.67 -8.47 4.38
N LYS A 208 2.85 -8.84 3.87
CA LYS A 208 3.72 -9.85 4.43
C LYS A 208 5.15 -9.36 4.38
N VAL A 209 5.96 -9.87 5.31
CA VAL A 209 7.40 -9.67 5.34
C VAL A 209 8.08 -11.00 5.66
N GLU A 210 9.20 -11.26 5.00
CA GLU A 210 10.07 -12.39 5.32
C GLU A 210 11.21 -11.89 6.19
N ASN A 211 11.49 -12.58 7.29
CA ASN A 211 12.63 -12.28 8.14
C ASN A 211 13.89 -12.90 7.52
N HIS A 212 14.84 -12.08 7.06
CA HIS A 212 16.09 -12.57 6.46
C HIS A 212 16.94 -13.45 7.40
N LEU A 213 16.70 -13.40 8.72
CA LEU A 213 17.48 -14.16 9.70
C LEU A 213 17.08 -15.65 9.77
N ASP A 214 15.82 -15.97 9.50
CA ASP A 214 15.29 -17.34 9.59
C ASP A 214 14.32 -17.75 8.47
N ASN A 215 14.16 -16.90 7.45
CA ASN A 215 13.24 -17.05 6.32
C ASN A 215 11.76 -17.23 6.73
N HIS A 216 11.42 -16.89 7.97
CA HIS A 216 10.03 -16.98 8.43
C HIS A 216 9.20 -15.85 7.82
N LYS A 217 8.01 -16.19 7.33
CA LYS A 217 7.08 -15.24 6.73
C LYS A 217 6.01 -14.84 7.72
N TYR A 218 5.90 -13.54 7.98
CA TYR A 218 4.90 -12.96 8.87
C TYR A 218 3.86 -12.16 8.09
N GLU A 219 2.64 -12.10 8.61
CA GLU A 219 1.67 -11.07 8.25
C GLU A 219 1.98 -9.77 8.99
N VAL A 220 1.98 -8.66 8.27
CA VAL A 220 2.08 -7.32 8.88
C VAL A 220 0.67 -6.94 9.34
N ARG A 221 0.44 -6.93 10.65
CA ARG A 221 -0.91 -6.75 11.22
C ARG A 221 -1.07 -5.45 12.01
N LEU A 222 0.02 -4.87 12.51
CA LEU A 222 -0.04 -3.69 13.37
C LEU A 222 0.93 -2.58 12.90
N TRP A 223 0.46 -1.34 12.98
CA TRP A 223 1.27 -0.13 12.86
C TRP A 223 1.38 0.48 14.25
N GLY A 224 2.55 0.32 14.88
CA GLY A 224 2.74 0.58 16.31
C GLY A 224 2.60 2.05 16.71
N ASP A 225 2.44 2.27 18.01
CA ASP A 225 2.56 3.61 18.59
C ASP A 225 3.93 4.19 18.22
N TYR A 226 3.98 5.45 17.80
CA TYR A 226 5.21 6.16 17.45
C TYR A 226 6.04 5.50 16.31
N ALA A 227 5.42 4.76 15.39
CA ALA A 227 6.15 4.02 14.34
C ALA A 227 7.05 4.88 13.43
N LEU A 228 6.74 6.17 13.23
CA LEU A 228 7.61 7.12 12.49
C LEU A 228 8.58 7.92 13.37
N ASN A 229 8.65 7.66 14.68
CA ASN A 229 9.45 8.47 15.59
C ASN A 229 10.94 8.50 15.20
N ASP A 230 11.47 7.36 14.75
CA ASP A 230 12.87 7.22 14.36
C ASP A 230 13.15 7.68 12.91
N ASN A 231 12.12 8.10 12.18
CA ASN A 231 12.24 8.58 10.80
C ASN A 231 12.74 10.03 10.75
N THR A 232 13.78 10.27 9.97
CA THR A 232 14.41 11.59 9.80
C THR A 232 14.17 12.21 8.42
N THR A 233 13.45 11.50 7.54
CA THR A 233 13.21 11.88 6.14
C THR A 233 11.80 12.45 5.99
N ASN A 234 11.37 12.78 4.77
CA ASN A 234 10.06 13.40 4.52
C ASN A 234 9.14 12.45 3.77
N ILE A 235 8.61 11.46 4.49
CA ILE A 235 7.48 10.65 4.01
C ILE A 235 6.25 11.55 3.95
N GLU A 236 5.64 11.69 2.77
CA GLU A 236 4.42 12.49 2.57
C GLU A 236 3.15 11.62 2.50
N GLU A 237 3.31 10.35 2.13
CA GLU A 237 2.21 9.42 1.91
C GLU A 237 2.48 8.06 2.55
N VAL A 238 1.44 7.42 3.07
CA VAL A 238 1.51 6.03 3.54
C VAL A 238 0.40 5.20 2.89
N VAL A 239 0.75 4.08 2.27
CA VAL A 239 -0.19 3.14 1.64
C VAL A 239 -0.19 1.83 2.43
N PHE A 240 -1.33 1.49 3.02
CA PHE A 240 -1.57 0.21 3.66
C PHE A 240 -2.20 -0.77 2.66
N LYS A 241 -1.40 -1.71 2.14
CA LYS A 241 -1.87 -2.79 1.24
C LYS A 241 -2.45 -3.98 2.01
N ASN A 242 -2.44 -3.92 3.34
CA ASN A 242 -2.81 -5.00 4.24
C ASN A 242 -4.13 -4.69 4.97
N THR A 243 -4.82 -5.73 5.45
CA THR A 243 -5.85 -5.54 6.48
C THR A 243 -5.12 -5.33 7.81
N LEU A 244 -5.13 -4.09 8.28
CA LEU A 244 -4.43 -3.69 9.49
C LEU A 244 -5.37 -3.88 10.69
N ASP A 245 -4.89 -4.49 11.78
CA ASP A 245 -5.71 -4.67 12.97
C ASP A 245 -5.55 -3.53 13.98
N TYR A 246 -4.41 -2.83 13.98
CA TYR A 246 -4.13 -1.77 14.95
C TYR A 246 -3.37 -0.59 14.31
N VAL A 247 -3.78 0.62 14.64
CA VAL A 247 -2.99 1.85 14.41
C VAL A 247 -2.72 2.52 15.75
N GLY A 248 -1.43 2.79 15.97
CA GLY A 248 -0.94 3.41 17.19
C GLY A 248 -1.16 4.92 17.31
N ILE A 249 -1.07 5.42 18.54
CA ILE A 249 -1.04 6.87 18.80
C ILE A 249 0.24 7.48 18.29
N ASP A 250 0.16 8.73 17.81
CA ASP A 250 1.28 9.50 17.29
C ASP A 250 2.15 8.73 16.27
N ALA A 251 1.56 7.74 15.61
CA ALA A 251 2.30 6.78 14.81
C ALA A 251 2.92 7.36 13.54
N PHE A 252 2.51 8.58 13.15
CA PHE A 252 3.02 9.30 11.99
C PHE A 252 3.84 10.55 12.37
N LYS A 253 4.16 10.73 13.65
CA LYS A 253 5.05 11.80 14.10
C LYS A 253 6.50 11.34 14.13
N LYS A 254 7.40 12.25 13.80
CA LYS A 254 8.84 12.13 14.06
C LYS A 254 9.13 12.45 15.52
N HIS A 255 10.36 12.15 15.96
CA HIS A 255 10.82 12.43 17.31
C HIS A 255 10.70 13.91 17.74
N ASP A 256 10.77 14.85 16.80
CA ASP A 256 10.57 16.28 17.09
C ASP A 256 9.09 16.68 17.27
N GLY A 257 8.17 15.72 17.20
CA GLY A 257 6.72 15.92 17.31
C GLY A 257 6.04 16.39 16.03
N THR A 258 6.78 16.64 14.95
CA THR A 258 6.22 17.03 13.66
C THR A 258 5.78 15.82 12.83
N SER A 259 4.92 16.04 11.84
CA SER A 259 4.62 15.05 10.81
C SER A 259 4.68 15.69 9.44
N THR A 260 5.28 14.97 8.48
CA THR A 260 5.24 15.33 7.05
C THR A 260 4.19 14.57 6.27
N VAL A 261 3.53 13.58 6.90
CA VAL A 261 2.52 12.76 6.25
C VAL A 261 1.27 13.59 6.02
N LYS A 262 0.91 13.75 4.75
CA LYS A 262 -0.27 14.51 4.33
C LYS A 262 -1.45 13.59 4.05
N ARG A 263 -1.17 12.38 3.56
CA ARG A 263 -2.17 11.46 3.02
C ARG A 263 -1.89 10.03 3.43
N ILE A 264 -2.93 9.29 3.78
CA ILE A 264 -2.87 7.85 4.05
C ILE A 264 -3.89 7.15 3.17
N TYR A 265 -3.53 5.99 2.63
CA TYR A 265 -4.40 5.18 1.77
C TYR A 265 -4.57 3.80 2.40
N PHE A 266 -5.81 3.37 2.63
CA PHE A 266 -6.11 2.00 3.01
C PHE A 266 -6.79 1.29 1.85
N THR A 267 -6.18 0.21 1.36
CA THR A 267 -6.76 -0.59 0.28
C THR A 267 -7.68 -1.69 0.81
N ALA A 268 -7.64 -1.98 2.11
CA ALA A 268 -8.57 -2.92 2.75
C ALA A 268 -10.01 -2.39 2.71
N THR A 269 -10.97 -3.31 2.55
CA THR A 269 -12.41 -2.99 2.63
C THR A 269 -12.95 -3.02 4.05
N VAL A 270 -12.18 -3.55 5.00
CA VAL A 270 -12.50 -3.61 6.42
C VAL A 270 -11.67 -2.56 7.15
N PRO A 271 -12.29 -1.65 7.92
CA PRO A 271 -11.58 -0.67 8.72
C PRO A 271 -10.61 -1.31 9.69
N THR A 272 -9.53 -0.61 9.99
CA THR A 272 -8.62 -1.05 11.06
C THR A 272 -9.42 -1.28 12.32
N LYS A 273 -9.31 -2.49 12.88
CA LYS A 273 -10.13 -2.94 13.99
C LYS A 273 -9.94 -2.06 15.23
N ASP A 274 -8.69 -1.82 15.61
CA ASP A 274 -8.33 -1.12 16.84
C ASP A 274 -7.59 0.19 16.54
N MET A 275 -8.23 1.31 16.87
CA MET A 275 -7.56 2.62 16.96
C MET A 275 -7.09 2.82 18.40
N SER A 276 -5.77 2.93 18.61
CA SER A 276 -5.10 2.95 19.92
C SER A 276 -5.77 3.86 20.97
N ALA A 277 -6.10 5.10 20.62
CA ALA A 277 -6.73 6.06 21.53
C ALA A 277 -8.12 5.64 21.96
N THR A 278 -8.85 4.94 21.10
CA THR A 278 -10.17 4.40 21.44
C THR A 278 -10.03 3.11 22.24
N LYS A 279 -9.17 2.19 21.79
CA LYS A 279 -8.92 0.92 22.45
C LYS A 279 -8.46 1.12 23.89
N TRP A 280 -7.48 1.99 24.11
CA TRP A 280 -6.89 2.21 25.44
C TRP A 280 -7.55 3.32 26.24
N GLU A 281 -8.67 3.84 25.75
CA GLU A 281 -9.51 4.82 26.43
C GLU A 281 -8.75 6.09 26.83
N TYR A 282 -7.98 6.66 25.89
CA TYR A 282 -7.28 7.93 26.10
C TYR A 282 -8.25 9.11 26.00
N PHE A 283 -9.12 9.23 26.99
CA PHE A 283 -10.11 10.30 27.15
C PHE A 283 -9.90 11.07 28.46
N ASP A 284 -10.23 12.36 28.45
CA ASP A 284 -10.39 13.12 29.69
C ASP A 284 -11.74 12.82 30.38
N ASN A 285 -12.01 13.48 31.50
CA ASN A 285 -13.26 13.28 32.26
C ASN A 285 -14.51 13.76 31.51
N ASP A 286 -14.34 14.60 30.49
CA ASP A 286 -15.40 15.16 29.67
C ASP A 286 -15.62 14.32 28.39
N GLY A 287 -14.82 13.26 28.19
CA GLY A 287 -14.91 12.35 27.06
C GLY A 287 -14.12 12.80 25.83
N HIS A 288 -13.31 13.85 25.93
CA HIS A 288 -12.45 14.27 24.82
C HIS A 288 -11.21 13.39 24.74
N TYR A 289 -10.87 12.96 23.53
CA TYR A 289 -9.65 12.22 23.28
C TYR A 289 -8.42 13.07 23.58
N THR A 290 -7.53 12.56 24.43
CA THR A 290 -6.24 13.19 24.79
C THR A 290 -5.09 12.76 23.89
N GLN A 291 -5.30 11.70 23.10
CA GLN A 291 -4.35 11.16 22.14
C GLN A 291 -5.05 10.91 20.79
N LYS A 292 -4.25 10.82 19.73
CA LYS A 292 -4.73 10.64 18.36
C LYS A 292 -3.73 9.84 17.53
N GLU A 293 -4.26 9.13 16.55
CA GLU A 293 -3.49 8.42 15.53
C GLU A 293 -3.19 9.35 14.34
N PHE A 294 -4.13 10.24 13.98
CA PHE A 294 -4.02 11.13 12.83
C PHE A 294 -4.08 12.61 13.22
N GLU A 295 -3.25 13.43 12.57
CA GLU A 295 -3.30 14.87 12.69
C GLU A 295 -4.51 15.46 11.95
N PRO A 296 -5.13 16.57 12.44
CA PRO A 296 -6.34 17.17 11.83
C PRO A 296 -6.24 17.53 10.34
N SER A 297 -5.03 17.80 9.86
CA SER A 297 -4.76 18.16 8.46
C SER A 297 -4.61 16.94 7.54
N LEU A 298 -4.41 15.75 8.10
CA LEU A 298 -4.17 14.52 7.35
C LEU A 298 -5.44 14.09 6.61
N LYS A 299 -5.28 13.65 5.37
CA LYS A 299 -6.36 13.06 4.57
C LYS A 299 -6.23 11.55 4.54
N VAL A 300 -7.34 10.86 4.76
CA VAL A 300 -7.41 9.40 4.68
C VAL A 300 -8.24 9.03 3.46
N TYR A 301 -7.66 8.21 2.59
CA TYR A 301 -8.33 7.69 1.42
C TYR A 301 -8.56 6.20 1.54
N VAL A 302 -9.78 5.79 1.18
CA VAL A 302 -10.23 4.40 1.27
C VAL A 302 -10.97 4.04 -0.02
N LYS A 303 -11.22 2.75 -0.25
CA LYS A 303 -12.09 2.32 -1.34
C LYS A 303 -13.49 2.91 -1.20
N LYS A 304 -14.17 3.15 -2.33
CA LYS A 304 -15.54 3.69 -2.32
C LYS A 304 -16.50 2.74 -1.61
N SER A 305 -16.36 1.44 -1.85
CA SER A 305 -17.15 0.41 -1.18
C SER A 305 -17.00 0.40 0.35
N ALA A 306 -15.87 0.89 0.85
CA ALA A 306 -15.50 0.85 2.27
C ALA A 306 -15.71 2.18 3.00
N GLU A 307 -15.94 3.29 2.29
CA GLU A 307 -15.95 4.63 2.89
C GLU A 307 -16.90 4.73 4.09
N ASN A 308 -18.14 4.28 3.94
CA ASN A 308 -19.12 4.34 5.03
C ASN A 308 -18.72 3.45 6.21
N ALA A 309 -18.12 2.27 5.95
CA ALA A 309 -17.65 1.38 7.01
C ALA A 309 -16.53 2.07 7.82
N TYR A 310 -15.57 2.70 7.15
CA TYR A 310 -14.54 3.48 7.84
C TYR A 310 -15.15 4.66 8.60
N LYS A 311 -16.00 5.48 7.98
CA LYS A 311 -16.59 6.66 8.63
C LYS A 311 -17.45 6.34 9.86
N THR A 312 -17.94 5.11 10.00
CA THR A 312 -18.86 4.73 11.09
C THR A 312 -18.24 3.75 12.09
N ALA A 313 -17.09 3.14 11.78
CA ALA A 313 -16.44 2.21 12.69
C ALA A 313 -15.99 2.88 13.99
N THR A 314 -16.01 2.11 15.08
CA THR A 314 -15.54 2.53 16.40
C THR A 314 -14.09 3.03 16.30
N GLY A 315 -13.84 4.23 16.83
CA GLY A 315 -12.54 4.91 16.78
C GLY A 315 -12.24 5.64 15.46
N TRP A 316 -12.91 5.28 14.36
CA TRP A 316 -12.80 5.97 13.09
C TRP A 316 -13.79 7.11 12.92
N ALA A 317 -14.96 7.06 13.59
CA ALA A 317 -16.00 8.08 13.46
C ALA A 317 -15.51 9.52 13.70
N ARG A 318 -14.50 9.71 14.58
CA ARG A 318 -13.86 11.01 14.83
C ARG A 318 -13.01 11.54 13.67
N TYR A 319 -12.68 10.68 12.71
CA TYR A 319 -11.91 11.00 11.51
C TYR A 319 -12.78 10.99 10.25
N ALA A 320 -14.11 10.89 10.38
CA ALA A 320 -15.02 10.78 9.25
C ALA A 320 -14.85 11.92 8.23
N ASP A 321 -14.62 13.16 8.67
CA ASP A 321 -14.40 14.31 7.80
C ASP A 321 -13.02 14.33 7.11
N GLN A 322 -12.08 13.54 7.61
CA GLN A 322 -10.77 13.34 6.99
C GLN A 322 -10.79 12.19 5.97
N THR A 323 -11.78 11.30 6.07
CA THR A 323 -11.90 10.09 5.26
C THR A 323 -12.71 10.36 3.99
N SER A 324 -12.21 9.94 2.84
CA SER A 324 -12.87 10.08 1.55
C SER A 324 -12.47 8.96 0.61
N TYR A 325 -13.33 8.54 -0.32
CA TYR A 325 -12.87 7.73 -1.47
C TYR A 325 -12.36 8.57 -2.64
N LYS A 326 -12.70 9.86 -2.67
CA LYS A 326 -12.33 10.80 -3.72
C LYS A 326 -10.93 11.33 -3.45
N ILE A 327 -9.98 11.05 -4.34
CA ILE A 327 -8.59 11.53 -4.31
C ILE A 327 -8.43 12.68 -5.32
N PRO A 328 -8.51 13.94 -4.88
CA PRO A 328 -8.43 15.10 -5.78
C PRO A 328 -6.99 15.56 -6.04
N GLY A 329 -6.78 16.26 -7.16
CA GLY A 329 -5.61 17.12 -7.35
C GLY A 329 -4.28 16.44 -7.69
N GLU A 330 -4.23 15.10 -7.78
CA GLU A 330 -3.00 14.37 -8.13
C GLU A 330 -2.87 14.07 -9.63
N VAL A 331 -4.01 14.08 -10.34
CA VAL A 331 -4.09 13.85 -11.78
C VAL A 331 -4.55 15.13 -12.47
N THR A 332 -3.74 15.62 -13.41
CA THR A 332 -4.06 16.80 -14.22
C THR A 332 -3.60 16.57 -15.65
N ILE A 333 -4.42 16.93 -16.62
CA ILE A 333 -4.07 16.95 -18.05
C ILE A 333 -4.36 18.36 -18.59
N GLN A 334 -3.36 19.01 -19.20
CA GLN A 334 -3.50 20.35 -19.79
C GLN A 334 -3.59 20.33 -21.32
N ASN A 335 -3.09 19.27 -21.97
CA ASN A 335 -3.11 19.19 -23.42
C ASN A 335 -3.17 17.73 -23.90
N LEU A 336 -4.37 17.15 -23.82
CA LEU A 336 -4.78 15.80 -24.22
C LEU A 336 -4.14 14.63 -23.45
N TRP A 337 -2.82 14.66 -23.27
CA TRP A 337 -2.06 13.54 -22.70
C TRP A 337 -1.43 13.88 -21.35
N GLY A 338 -1.33 12.86 -20.49
CA GLY A 338 -0.62 12.89 -19.21
C GLY A 338 -0.04 11.52 -18.90
N THR A 339 0.63 11.38 -17.75
CA THR A 339 1.09 10.06 -17.26
C THR A 339 0.71 9.87 -15.80
N PHE A 340 0.63 8.61 -15.39
CA PHE A 340 0.17 8.21 -14.07
C PHE A 340 0.82 6.90 -13.63
N ALA A 341 1.00 6.74 -12.32
CA ALA A 341 1.42 5.51 -11.66
C ALA A 341 1.04 5.57 -10.17
N ARG A 342 0.68 4.45 -9.55
CA ARG A 342 0.40 4.32 -8.11
C ARG A 342 0.75 2.92 -7.60
N GLU A 343 0.97 2.79 -6.30
CA GLU A 343 1.30 1.54 -5.59
C GLU A 343 0.09 0.63 -5.33
N PHE A 344 -1.10 1.13 -5.68
CA PHE A 344 -2.39 0.46 -5.59
C PHE A 344 -3.16 0.65 -6.90
N ASP A 345 -4.13 -0.22 -7.13
CA ASP A 345 -5.03 -0.08 -8.28
C ASP A 345 -5.78 1.25 -8.23
N ALA A 346 -5.88 1.94 -9.35
CA ALA A 346 -6.55 3.23 -9.45
C ALA A 346 -7.71 3.18 -10.44
N ASP A 347 -8.83 3.76 -10.01
CA ASP A 347 -10.03 3.91 -10.82
C ASP A 347 -10.14 5.37 -11.28
N LEU A 348 -9.61 5.66 -12.47
CA LEU A 348 -9.62 7.00 -13.06
C LEU A 348 -11.00 7.35 -13.68
N GLY A 349 -11.80 6.35 -14.03
CA GLY A 349 -13.12 6.53 -14.65
C GLY A 349 -14.23 6.93 -13.68
N ILE A 350 -13.99 6.82 -12.36
CA ILE A 350 -15.01 7.08 -11.34
C ILE A 350 -15.64 8.47 -11.42
N TYR A 351 -14.83 9.50 -11.70
CA TYR A 351 -15.32 10.86 -11.87
C TYR A 351 -16.33 10.94 -13.01
N ASN A 352 -16.05 10.29 -14.13
CA ASN A 352 -16.96 10.26 -15.27
C ASN A 352 -18.25 9.50 -14.96
N ARG A 353 -18.15 8.34 -14.32
CA ARG A 353 -19.33 7.56 -13.93
C ARG A 353 -20.24 8.31 -12.95
N GLU A 354 -19.68 9.19 -12.10
CA GLU A 354 -20.46 10.00 -11.15
C GLU A 354 -20.98 11.33 -11.71
N THR A 355 -20.30 11.93 -12.68
CA THR A 355 -20.58 13.32 -13.11
C THR A 355 -20.93 13.47 -14.58
N GLY A 356 -20.70 12.45 -15.40
CA GLY A 356 -20.77 12.51 -16.86
C GLY A 356 -19.67 13.34 -17.54
N LYS A 357 -18.66 13.80 -16.79
CA LYS A 357 -17.56 14.66 -17.27
C LYS A 357 -16.20 13.99 -17.11
N GLY A 358 -15.14 14.56 -17.68
CA GLY A 358 -13.76 14.14 -17.41
C GLY A 358 -13.45 12.69 -17.78
N LYS A 359 -13.94 12.20 -18.92
CA LYS A 359 -13.64 10.86 -19.41
C LYS A 359 -12.12 10.68 -19.63
N VAL A 360 -11.57 9.59 -19.11
CA VAL A 360 -10.14 9.22 -19.19
C VAL A 360 -9.99 7.81 -19.74
N ALA A 361 -8.94 7.59 -20.52
CA ALA A 361 -8.46 6.27 -20.93
C ALA A 361 -6.96 6.14 -20.62
N ALA A 362 -6.49 4.92 -20.36
CA ALA A 362 -5.12 4.59 -20.00
C ALA A 362 -4.51 3.61 -21.03
N PHE A 363 -3.22 3.81 -21.31
CA PHE A 363 -2.48 3.14 -22.39
C PHE A 363 -1.11 2.71 -21.92
N VAL A 364 -0.66 1.56 -22.41
CA VAL A 364 0.59 0.92 -21.97
C VAL A 364 1.46 0.45 -23.11
N ALA A 365 0.91 0.06 -24.25
CA ALA A 365 1.70 -0.51 -25.34
C ALA A 365 1.69 0.38 -26.57
N GLN A 366 2.73 0.20 -27.39
CA GLN A 366 2.82 0.77 -28.73
C GLN A 366 2.39 -0.28 -29.75
N LYS A 367 1.46 0.11 -30.63
CA LYS A 367 1.09 -0.68 -31.82
C LYS A 367 1.99 -0.25 -32.97
N SER A 368 2.77 -1.19 -33.51
CA SER A 368 3.71 -0.90 -34.60
C SER A 368 2.98 -0.78 -35.95
N ALA A 369 2.59 0.44 -36.29
CA ALA A 369 2.36 0.87 -37.66
C ALA A 369 2.84 2.33 -37.80
N ASP A 370 4.02 2.51 -38.41
CA ASP A 370 4.63 3.80 -38.67
C ASP A 370 3.65 4.76 -39.37
N VAL A 371 3.43 5.94 -38.78
CA VAL A 371 2.95 7.11 -39.54
C VAL A 371 3.95 8.25 -39.35
N LYS A 372 5.01 8.26 -40.15
CA LYS A 372 5.89 9.43 -40.28
C LYS A 372 5.11 10.55 -40.98
N VAL A 373 4.60 11.52 -40.22
CA VAL A 373 3.99 12.72 -40.79
C VAL A 373 5.05 13.80 -40.90
N ALA A 374 5.36 14.26 -42.12
CA ALA A 374 6.21 15.42 -42.32
C ALA A 374 5.50 16.70 -41.82
N ASP A 375 6.19 17.50 -41.00
CA ASP A 375 5.75 18.84 -40.57
C ASP A 375 6.39 19.89 -41.49
N PRO A 376 5.63 20.74 -42.21
CA PRO A 376 6.18 21.74 -43.12
C PRO A 376 6.96 22.89 -42.44
N VAL A 377 6.87 23.04 -41.11
CA VAL A 377 7.40 24.20 -40.37
C VAL A 377 8.68 23.86 -39.57
N HIS A 378 8.85 22.60 -39.16
CA HIS A 378 10.00 22.17 -38.38
C HIS A 378 10.86 21.19 -39.20
N THR A 379 12.13 21.51 -39.41
CA THR A 379 13.10 20.69 -40.16
C THR A 379 13.32 19.27 -39.60
N PHE A 380 12.73 18.94 -38.45
CA PHE A 380 12.58 17.58 -37.92
C PHE A 380 11.17 17.42 -37.31
N GLY A 381 10.26 16.79 -38.07
CA GLY A 381 8.84 16.62 -37.72
C GLY A 381 8.61 15.72 -36.50
N ILE A 382 7.48 15.92 -35.83
CA ILE A 382 7.01 15.10 -34.71
C ILE A 382 6.78 13.65 -35.20
N TYR A 383 7.39 12.67 -34.55
CA TYR A 383 7.11 11.26 -34.84
C TYR A 383 5.81 10.85 -34.17
N LYS A 384 4.94 10.14 -34.90
CA LYS A 384 3.67 9.63 -34.37
C LYS A 384 3.74 8.11 -34.23
N PHE A 385 3.18 7.58 -33.16
CA PHE A 385 3.01 6.13 -32.98
C PHE A 385 1.65 5.82 -32.38
N LYS A 386 1.10 4.67 -32.76
CA LYS A 386 -0.19 4.20 -32.25
C LYS A 386 -0.01 3.59 -30.86
N VAL A 387 -0.99 3.79 -29.98
CA VAL A 387 -1.00 3.22 -28.62
C VAL A 387 -2.18 2.28 -28.42
N GLU A 388 -1.98 1.28 -27.55
CA GLU A 388 -2.99 0.31 -27.16
C GLU A 388 -3.36 0.48 -25.69
N SER A 389 -4.67 0.38 -25.42
CA SER A 389 -5.22 0.56 -24.09
C SER A 389 -4.81 -0.59 -23.16
N ILE A 390 -4.73 -0.29 -21.87
CA ILE A 390 -4.25 -1.22 -20.85
C ILE A 390 -5.10 -2.49 -20.71
N ASP A 391 -6.41 -2.40 -20.95
CA ASP A 391 -7.35 -3.52 -20.90
C ASP A 391 -7.07 -4.58 -21.98
N MET A 392 -6.49 -4.19 -23.12
CA MET A 392 -6.05 -5.12 -24.18
C MET A 392 -4.77 -5.90 -23.85
N HIS A 393 -4.04 -5.50 -22.80
CA HIS A 393 -2.75 -6.09 -22.41
C HIS A 393 -2.80 -6.78 -21.04
N GLU A 394 -3.85 -7.57 -20.81
CA GLU A 394 -4.12 -8.25 -19.54
C GLU A 394 -4.39 -7.30 -18.35
N GLY A 395 -4.81 -6.06 -18.65
CA GLY A 395 -5.43 -5.16 -17.68
C GLY A 395 -6.82 -5.66 -17.23
N GLU A 396 -7.70 -4.75 -16.87
CA GLU A 396 -9.08 -5.12 -16.54
C GLU A 396 -9.85 -5.50 -17.82
N SER A 397 -9.68 -6.75 -18.25
CA SER A 397 -10.22 -7.27 -19.51
C SER A 397 -11.67 -7.78 -19.43
N SER A 398 -12.24 -7.89 -18.23
CA SER A 398 -13.60 -8.45 -18.05
C SER A 398 -14.71 -7.48 -18.45
N ASP A 399 -14.51 -6.17 -18.26
CA ASP A 399 -15.52 -5.14 -18.59
C ASP A 399 -15.07 -4.14 -19.68
N GLY A 400 -13.82 -4.23 -20.14
CA GLY A 400 -13.24 -3.27 -21.10
C GLY A 400 -13.03 -1.87 -20.49
N ASP A 401 -12.71 -1.80 -19.19
CA ASP A 401 -12.50 -0.52 -18.51
C ASP A 401 -11.11 0.04 -18.83
N GLU A 402 -11.03 0.79 -19.94
CA GLU A 402 -9.85 1.53 -20.39
C GLU A 402 -9.30 2.52 -19.34
N SER A 403 -10.04 2.81 -18.26
CA SER A 403 -9.66 3.80 -17.23
C SER A 403 -9.13 3.20 -15.92
N TYR A 404 -9.15 1.87 -15.79
CA TYR A 404 -8.67 1.17 -14.61
C TYR A 404 -7.18 0.86 -14.72
N VAL A 405 -6.39 1.30 -13.75
CA VAL A 405 -4.93 1.15 -13.76
C VAL A 405 -4.50 0.24 -12.61
N PRO A 406 -4.04 -1.00 -12.89
CA PRO A 406 -3.49 -1.88 -11.87
C PRO A 406 -2.27 -1.27 -11.15
N ALA A 407 -2.12 -1.63 -9.88
CA ALA A 407 -1.00 -1.21 -9.04
C ALA A 407 0.36 -1.41 -9.71
N ASP A 408 1.31 -0.55 -9.35
CA ASP A 408 2.73 -0.62 -9.71
C ASP A 408 3.01 -0.54 -11.24
N ASN A 409 2.02 -0.12 -12.03
CA ASN A 409 2.16 0.11 -13.48
C ASN A 409 2.21 1.60 -13.82
N GLY A 410 3.15 1.96 -14.69
CA GLY A 410 3.14 3.25 -15.37
C GLY A 410 2.15 3.21 -16.53
N VAL A 411 1.45 4.31 -16.77
CA VAL A 411 0.53 4.45 -17.91
C VAL A 411 0.62 5.84 -18.55
N LEU A 412 0.34 5.89 -19.84
CA LEU A 412 -0.07 7.10 -20.55
C LEU A 412 -1.58 7.26 -20.34
N ILE A 413 -2.07 8.48 -20.07
CA ILE A 413 -3.50 8.75 -19.91
C ILE A 413 -3.97 9.84 -20.88
N GLU A 414 -5.16 9.66 -21.44
CA GLU A 414 -5.81 10.57 -22.39
C GLU A 414 -7.05 11.24 -21.76
N ALA A 415 -7.17 12.55 -21.90
CA ALA A 415 -8.42 13.27 -21.64
C ALA A 415 -9.35 13.18 -22.87
N ARG A 416 -10.27 12.20 -22.84
CA ARG A 416 -11.19 11.88 -23.95
C ARG A 416 -12.31 12.92 -24.15
N GLN A 417 -12.41 13.91 -23.26
CA GLN A 417 -13.41 14.99 -23.33
C GLN A 417 -12.75 16.35 -23.13
N GLY A 418 -12.60 17.13 -24.21
CA GLY A 418 -12.14 18.53 -24.13
C GLY A 418 -10.64 18.72 -23.90
N ARG A 419 -9.81 17.70 -24.16
CA ARG A 419 -8.32 17.71 -24.07
C ARG A 419 -7.74 18.08 -22.69
N THR A 420 -8.58 18.28 -21.68
CA THR A 420 -8.19 18.64 -20.32
C THR A 420 -9.07 17.90 -19.34
N LEU A 421 -8.62 17.77 -18.10
CA LEU A 421 -9.48 17.27 -17.03
C LEU A 421 -10.12 18.45 -16.26
N PRO A 422 -11.35 18.30 -15.76
CA PRO A 422 -11.96 19.26 -14.86
C PRO A 422 -11.05 19.60 -13.66
N ALA A 423 -11.11 20.84 -13.18
CA ALA A 423 -10.27 21.30 -12.07
C ALA A 423 -10.56 20.55 -10.75
N ASP A 424 -11.79 20.07 -10.60
CA ASP A 424 -12.29 19.26 -9.49
C ASP A 424 -12.18 17.74 -9.73
N PHE A 425 -11.44 17.31 -10.77
CA PHE A 425 -11.24 15.89 -11.07
C PHE A 425 -10.65 15.16 -9.86
N TYR A 426 -11.19 13.97 -9.59
CA TYR A 426 -10.68 13.03 -8.60
C TYR A 426 -10.68 11.63 -9.18
N TYR A 427 -9.79 10.79 -8.66
CA TYR A 427 -9.83 9.34 -8.90
C TYR A 427 -10.09 8.62 -7.57
N ALA A 428 -10.20 7.29 -7.59
CA ALA A 428 -10.35 6.48 -6.39
C ALA A 428 -9.38 5.31 -6.36
N ILE A 429 -9.23 4.70 -5.18
CA ILE A 429 -8.60 3.38 -5.05
C ILE A 429 -9.53 2.38 -5.76
N GLY A 430 -8.97 1.60 -6.67
CA GLY A 430 -9.64 0.56 -7.44
C GLY A 430 -10.15 -0.56 -6.54
N GLU A 431 -11.33 -1.08 -6.88
CA GLU A 431 -12.02 -2.10 -6.08
C GLU A 431 -11.50 -3.52 -6.35
N LYS A 432 -10.67 -3.73 -7.38
CA LYS A 432 -10.19 -5.04 -7.86
C LYS A 432 -8.71 -5.32 -7.47
N ASP A 433 -8.19 -4.66 -6.45
CA ASP A 433 -6.78 -4.75 -5.98
C ASP A 433 -6.33 -6.14 -5.48
N ASN A 434 -7.26 -7.09 -5.32
CA ASN A 434 -7.00 -8.47 -4.96
C ASN A 434 -6.68 -9.36 -6.19
N LYS A 435 -6.84 -8.82 -7.40
CA LYS A 435 -6.48 -9.48 -8.66
C LYS A 435 -5.05 -9.12 -9.04
N THR A 436 -4.25 -10.12 -9.39
CA THR A 436 -2.94 -9.90 -10.00
C THR A 436 -3.11 -9.64 -11.48
N TYR A 437 -2.49 -8.58 -11.98
CA TYR A 437 -2.45 -8.22 -13.39
C TYR A 437 -1.01 -8.35 -13.91
N THR A 438 -0.83 -8.93 -15.10
CA THR A 438 0.48 -9.03 -15.76
C THR A 438 0.45 -8.19 -17.03
N ILE A 439 0.74 -6.89 -16.90
CA ILE A 439 0.67 -5.99 -18.06
C ILE A 439 1.77 -6.35 -19.06
N THR A 440 1.37 -6.77 -20.27
CA THR A 440 2.29 -7.13 -21.34
C THR A 440 2.66 -5.92 -22.19
N ASN A 441 3.84 -5.94 -22.82
CA ASN A 441 4.32 -4.91 -23.75
C ASN A 441 4.30 -3.46 -23.21
N ASN A 442 4.34 -3.29 -21.88
CA ASN A 442 4.27 -1.96 -21.28
C ASN A 442 5.51 -1.13 -21.61
N MET A 443 5.33 -0.09 -22.43
CA MET A 443 6.35 0.88 -22.78
C MET A 443 6.55 1.94 -21.69
N MET A 444 5.67 1.99 -20.68
CA MET A 444 5.65 3.00 -19.65
C MET A 444 6.27 2.45 -18.36
N THR A 445 7.24 3.16 -17.79
CA THR A 445 7.79 2.87 -16.48
C THR A 445 7.28 3.86 -15.45
N GLY A 446 6.53 3.35 -14.47
CA GLY A 446 5.96 4.13 -13.37
C GLY A 446 6.99 4.49 -12.31
N VAL A 447 6.82 5.66 -11.70
CA VAL A 447 7.59 6.13 -10.54
C VAL A 447 6.59 6.36 -9.41
N THR A 448 6.63 5.53 -8.37
CA THR A 448 5.60 5.49 -7.33
C THR A 448 6.18 5.86 -5.95
N VAL A 449 7.00 4.97 -5.37
CA VAL A 449 7.51 5.05 -3.99
C VAL A 449 8.45 6.24 -3.74
N LYS A 450 9.38 6.48 -4.66
CA LYS A 450 10.43 7.51 -4.54
C LYS A 450 10.70 8.11 -5.91
N LYS A 451 11.05 9.41 -5.94
CA LYS A 451 11.50 10.08 -7.16
C LYS A 451 12.64 9.28 -7.80
N ALA A 452 12.58 9.11 -9.11
CA ALA A 452 13.58 8.38 -9.86
C ALA A 452 14.59 9.35 -10.49
N VAL A 453 15.87 8.98 -10.50
CA VAL A 453 16.88 9.65 -11.34
C VAL A 453 17.05 8.79 -12.58
N VAL A 454 16.57 9.29 -13.72
CA VAL A 454 16.62 8.56 -14.98
C VAL A 454 17.68 9.16 -15.90
N ASN A 455 18.40 8.30 -16.61
CA ASN A 455 19.45 8.69 -17.55
C ASN A 455 19.11 8.10 -18.93
N SER A 456 18.71 8.97 -19.86
CA SER A 456 18.53 8.56 -21.25
C SER A 456 19.89 8.40 -21.93
N THR A 457 19.99 7.46 -22.86
CA THR A 457 21.15 7.32 -23.74
C THR A 457 20.71 7.37 -25.20
N THR A 458 21.66 7.39 -26.14
CA THR A 458 21.35 7.32 -27.58
C THR A 458 20.89 5.93 -28.01
N SER A 459 21.40 4.88 -27.37
CA SER A 459 21.00 3.48 -27.61
C SER A 459 19.76 3.06 -26.83
N ASP A 460 19.43 3.78 -25.77
CA ASP A 460 18.25 3.56 -24.94
C ASP A 460 17.56 4.90 -24.64
N PRO A 461 16.82 5.46 -25.63
CA PRO A 461 16.17 6.74 -25.49
C PRO A 461 14.94 6.64 -24.58
N LEU A 462 14.86 7.55 -23.59
CA LEU A 462 13.74 7.67 -22.67
C LEU A 462 12.98 8.97 -22.92
N TYR A 463 11.66 8.95 -22.76
CA TYR A 463 10.80 10.08 -23.06
C TYR A 463 9.94 10.49 -21.87
N ALA A 464 9.80 11.80 -21.66
CA ALA A 464 8.95 12.39 -20.64
C ALA A 464 7.78 13.14 -21.28
N MET A 465 6.58 13.04 -20.72
CA MET A 465 5.41 13.77 -21.22
C MET A 465 5.50 15.26 -20.89
N SER A 466 5.44 16.11 -21.92
CA SER A 466 5.35 17.56 -21.75
C SER A 466 3.91 17.97 -21.48
N LYS A 467 3.63 18.39 -20.25
CA LYS A 467 2.28 18.79 -19.79
C LYS A 467 1.63 19.86 -20.69
N SER A 468 2.40 20.86 -21.13
CA SER A 468 1.92 21.98 -21.95
C SER A 468 1.71 21.60 -23.43
N GLU A 469 2.54 20.71 -23.97
CA GLU A 469 2.50 20.36 -25.39
C GLU A 469 1.68 19.10 -25.67
N GLY A 470 1.47 18.22 -24.68
CA GLY A 470 0.82 16.93 -24.92
C GLY A 470 1.69 15.98 -25.75
N LEU A 471 3.01 16.14 -25.69
CA LEU A 471 3.99 15.41 -26.49
C LEU A 471 5.02 14.75 -25.59
N PHE A 472 5.45 13.55 -25.95
CA PHE A 472 6.66 12.97 -25.39
C PHE A 472 7.89 13.71 -25.91
N LYS A 473 8.73 14.18 -24.99
CA LYS A 473 10.02 14.80 -25.30
C LYS A 473 11.13 13.87 -24.89
N LEU A 474 12.14 13.75 -25.75
CA LEU A 474 13.34 13.00 -25.44
C LEU A 474 14.00 13.61 -24.20
N ILE A 475 14.22 12.79 -23.18
CA ILE A 475 15.04 13.16 -22.03
C ILE A 475 16.47 13.30 -22.56
N LYS A 476 17.08 14.47 -22.37
CA LYS A 476 18.37 14.79 -22.99
C LYS A 476 19.43 13.72 -22.65
N PRO A 477 19.98 13.02 -23.66
CA PRO A 477 21.00 12.00 -23.42
C PRO A 477 22.23 12.56 -22.70
N GLY A 478 22.79 11.77 -21.78
CA GLY A 478 23.96 12.16 -20.99
C GLY A 478 23.68 13.17 -19.87
N THR A 479 22.41 13.44 -19.55
CA THR A 479 22.02 14.25 -18.38
C THR A 479 21.04 13.49 -17.50
N SER A 480 21.19 13.65 -16.20
CA SER A 480 20.26 13.08 -15.22
C SER A 480 18.98 13.90 -15.14
N PHE A 481 17.85 13.20 -15.16
CA PHE A 481 16.53 13.78 -15.05
C PHE A 481 15.84 13.26 -13.78
N ASN A 482 15.40 14.18 -12.93
CA ASN A 482 14.63 13.84 -11.73
C ASN A 482 13.16 13.66 -12.11
N PHE A 483 12.69 12.42 -12.11
CA PHE A 483 11.31 12.08 -12.40
C PHE A 483 10.47 12.11 -11.11
N PRO A 484 9.36 12.87 -11.09
CA PRO A 484 8.50 12.95 -9.91
C PRO A 484 7.74 11.65 -9.68
N VAL A 485 7.37 11.42 -8.42
CA VAL A 485 6.45 10.36 -8.01
C VAL A 485 5.05 10.55 -8.60
N HIS A 486 4.33 9.44 -8.74
CA HIS A 486 2.99 9.30 -9.31
C HIS A 486 2.88 9.68 -10.80
N LYS A 487 4.00 9.54 -11.52
CA LYS A 487 4.13 9.78 -12.96
C LYS A 487 4.89 8.63 -13.61
N ALA A 488 4.82 8.55 -14.93
CA ALA A 488 5.56 7.57 -15.72
C ALA A 488 6.35 8.23 -16.87
N TYR A 489 7.50 7.63 -17.20
CA TYR A 489 8.25 7.91 -18.43
C TYR A 489 8.08 6.77 -19.42
N ALA A 490 8.31 7.05 -20.70
CA ALA A 490 8.14 6.08 -21.77
C ALA A 490 9.47 5.60 -22.34
N LYS A 491 9.51 4.33 -22.70
CA LYS A 491 10.49 3.68 -23.55
C LYS A 491 9.72 3.01 -24.70
N PRO A 492 9.38 3.76 -25.76
CA PRO A 492 8.73 3.20 -26.93
C PRO A 492 9.55 2.05 -27.52
N GLN A 493 8.87 1.10 -28.16
CA GLN A 493 9.51 -0.03 -28.83
C GLN A 493 10.21 0.40 -30.12
N ASP A 494 9.64 1.36 -30.84
CA ASP A 494 10.23 1.86 -32.08
C ASP A 494 11.46 2.73 -31.81
N ASN A 495 12.46 2.63 -32.69
CA ASN A 495 13.67 3.44 -32.58
C ASN A 495 13.48 4.81 -33.25
N PHE A 496 13.29 5.83 -32.44
CA PHE A 496 13.18 7.22 -32.89
C PHE A 496 14.51 7.99 -32.79
N SER A 497 15.66 7.32 -32.97
CA SER A 497 16.99 7.93 -32.82
C SER A 497 17.11 9.29 -33.50
N GLY A 498 17.44 10.32 -32.71
CA GLY A 498 17.58 11.72 -33.15
C GLY A 498 16.29 12.55 -33.10
N ALA A 499 15.12 11.94 -32.87
CA ALA A 499 13.86 12.65 -32.71
C ALA A 499 13.75 13.30 -31.33
N ALA A 500 13.59 14.63 -31.30
CA ALA A 500 13.40 15.37 -30.06
C ALA A 500 11.97 15.25 -29.49
N LYS A 501 10.99 14.94 -30.33
CA LYS A 501 9.56 14.91 -29.99
C LYS A 501 8.85 13.73 -30.64
N VAL A 502 8.02 13.06 -29.85
CA VAL A 502 7.19 11.93 -30.27
C VAL A 502 5.77 12.14 -29.73
N GLN A 503 4.76 11.76 -30.51
CA GLN A 503 3.34 11.94 -30.21
C GLN A 503 2.63 10.58 -30.24
N PRO A 504 1.98 10.18 -29.14
CA PRO A 504 1.06 9.06 -29.18
C PRO A 504 -0.22 9.45 -29.95
N VAL A 505 -0.77 8.49 -30.68
CA VAL A 505 -2.01 8.62 -31.45
C VAL A 505 -2.89 7.42 -31.13
N PHE A 506 -4.19 7.64 -30.99
CA PHE A 506 -5.15 6.55 -30.78
C PHE A 506 -5.50 5.90 -32.11
N ASP A 507 -5.73 4.58 -32.08
CA ASP A 507 -6.20 3.79 -33.22
C ASP A 507 -7.75 3.74 -33.23
N GLU A 508 -8.41 4.81 -33.69
CA GLU A 508 -9.82 4.71 -34.10
C GLU A 508 -9.77 4.37 -35.60
N GLU A 509 -10.19 3.16 -35.98
CA GLU A 509 -10.46 2.86 -37.38
C GLU A 509 -11.38 3.94 -37.98
N ASP A 510 -11.00 4.46 -39.14
CA ASP A 510 -11.86 5.16 -40.11
C ASP A 510 -12.85 6.19 -39.59
N ASN A 511 -12.36 7.41 -39.32
CA ASN A 511 -13.11 8.57 -39.81
C ASN A 511 -12.88 8.65 -41.33
N ASN A 512 -13.70 7.88 -42.05
CA ASN A 512 -13.89 7.89 -43.49
C ASN A 512 -14.24 9.31 -43.99
N ASP A 513 -13.22 10.14 -44.17
CA ASP A 513 -13.27 11.32 -45.04
C ASP A 513 -11.95 11.52 -45.81
N VAL A 514 -11.20 10.45 -46.02
CA VAL A 514 -10.16 10.43 -47.05
C VAL A 514 -10.29 9.15 -47.86
N THR A 515 -10.78 9.27 -49.08
CA THR A 515 -10.70 8.24 -50.13
C THR A 515 -9.25 8.04 -50.58
N GLY A 516 -8.37 7.68 -49.66
CA GLY A 516 -6.95 7.44 -49.88
C GLY A 516 -6.66 5.95 -49.90
N ILE A 517 -6.26 5.45 -51.06
CA ILE A 517 -5.85 4.06 -51.33
C ILE A 517 -4.94 3.52 -50.21
N GLU A 518 -5.40 2.52 -49.46
CA GLU A 518 -4.67 1.93 -48.32
C GLU A 518 -3.64 0.86 -48.70
N ASN A 519 -3.45 0.57 -49.98
CA ASN A 519 -2.42 -0.37 -50.42
C ASN A 519 -1.81 0.08 -51.75
N ILE A 520 -0.53 0.46 -51.73
CA ILE A 520 0.34 0.26 -52.88
C ILE A 520 1.12 -1.01 -52.55
N GLU A 521 0.64 -2.14 -53.05
CA GLU A 521 1.47 -3.34 -53.10
C GLU A 521 2.75 -2.99 -53.89
N ASN A 522 3.90 -3.04 -53.22
CA ASN A 522 5.19 -3.09 -53.90
C ASN A 522 5.35 -4.50 -54.50
N THR A 523 4.59 -4.82 -55.54
CA THR A 523 4.92 -5.95 -56.41
C THR A 523 6.10 -5.53 -57.26
N THR A 524 7.31 -5.85 -56.81
CA THR A 524 8.52 -5.92 -57.64
C THR A 524 8.43 -7.10 -58.62
N THR A 525 7.44 -7.09 -59.49
CA THR A 525 7.39 -7.89 -60.71
C THR A 525 7.13 -6.92 -61.85
N THR A 526 8.21 -6.54 -62.54
CA THR A 526 8.12 -5.88 -63.85
C THR A 526 7.41 -6.81 -64.82
N ASP A 527 6.09 -6.67 -64.92
CA ASP A 527 5.31 -7.31 -65.98
C ASP A 527 5.57 -6.52 -67.27
N ASN A 528 6.62 -6.91 -67.98
CA ASN A 528 7.18 -6.21 -69.14
C ASN A 528 6.27 -6.20 -70.38
N ASN A 529 5.00 -6.60 -70.27
CA ASN A 529 4.08 -6.83 -71.39
C ASN A 529 2.78 -6.01 -71.34
N VAL A 530 2.76 -4.88 -70.61
CA VAL A 530 1.56 -4.04 -70.48
C VAL A 530 1.60 -2.86 -71.46
N TYR A 531 0.48 -2.64 -72.18
CA TYR A 531 0.28 -1.49 -73.06
C TYR A 531 -0.73 -0.52 -72.44
N TYR A 532 -0.54 0.78 -72.66
CA TYR A 532 -1.49 1.83 -72.27
C TYR A 532 -1.90 2.66 -73.48
N ASN A 533 -3.13 3.15 -73.53
CA ASN A 533 -3.52 4.18 -74.50
C ASN A 533 -2.89 5.53 -74.13
N LEU A 534 -3.02 6.54 -75.01
CA LEU A 534 -2.44 7.87 -74.77
C LEU A 534 -3.10 8.63 -73.60
N GLN A 535 -4.20 8.12 -73.06
CA GLN A 535 -4.91 8.62 -71.89
C GLN A 535 -4.49 7.89 -70.60
N GLY A 536 -3.52 6.97 -70.66
CA GLY A 536 -2.96 6.28 -69.49
C GLY A 536 -3.79 5.09 -69.01
N GLN A 537 -4.75 4.60 -69.79
CA GLN A 537 -5.55 3.42 -69.45
C GLN A 537 -4.88 2.15 -70.00
N ARG A 538 -4.83 1.08 -69.18
CA ARG A 538 -4.27 -0.22 -69.57
C ARG A 538 -5.09 -0.88 -70.69
N VAL A 539 -4.41 -1.47 -71.67
CA VAL A 539 -4.99 -2.17 -72.81
C VAL A 539 -4.41 -3.59 -72.86
N GLU A 540 -5.24 -4.61 -72.70
CA GLU A 540 -4.79 -6.00 -72.56
C GLU A 540 -4.49 -6.71 -73.89
N ASN A 541 -5.13 -6.29 -74.99
CA ASN A 541 -4.98 -6.91 -76.32
C ASN A 541 -4.91 -5.84 -77.43
N PRO A 542 -3.84 -5.05 -77.50
CA PRO A 542 -3.74 -3.99 -78.49
C PRO A 542 -3.54 -4.58 -79.90
N GLN A 543 -4.48 -4.30 -80.81
CA GLN A 543 -4.44 -4.86 -82.17
C GLN A 543 -3.75 -3.89 -83.15
N HIS A 544 -4.24 -2.66 -83.31
CA HIS A 544 -3.66 -1.63 -84.19
C HIS A 544 -3.79 -0.25 -83.51
N GLY A 545 -2.77 0.60 -83.59
CA GLY A 545 -2.78 1.96 -83.02
C GLY A 545 -1.50 2.37 -82.28
N VAL A 546 -1.52 3.57 -81.68
CA VAL A 546 -0.39 4.11 -80.89
C VAL A 546 -0.63 3.88 -79.41
N PHE A 547 0.33 3.24 -78.74
CA PHE A 547 0.28 2.88 -77.32
C PHE A 547 1.55 3.32 -76.59
N ILE A 548 1.49 3.38 -75.27
CA ILE A 548 2.65 3.51 -74.39
C ILE A 548 2.99 2.11 -73.87
N HIS A 549 4.22 1.66 -74.12
CA HIS A 549 4.74 0.39 -73.64
C HIS A 549 6.10 0.63 -72.97
N ASN A 550 6.24 0.25 -71.70
CA ASN A 550 7.43 0.51 -70.88
C ASN A 550 7.93 1.97 -70.96
N GLY A 551 6.98 2.93 -70.91
CA GLY A 551 7.26 4.36 -70.95
C GLY A 551 7.61 4.95 -72.33
N LYS A 552 7.55 4.17 -73.41
CA LYS A 552 7.82 4.64 -74.77
C LYS A 552 6.57 4.54 -75.65
N LYS A 553 6.36 5.52 -76.53
CA LYS A 553 5.33 5.43 -77.58
C LYS A 553 5.73 4.37 -78.60
N VAL A 554 4.85 3.41 -78.83
CA VAL A 554 4.98 2.33 -79.81
C VAL A 554 3.77 2.33 -80.73
N VAL A 555 3.97 1.98 -82.00
CA VAL A 555 2.89 1.85 -82.99
C VAL A 555 2.75 0.39 -83.34
N LEU A 556 1.59 -0.19 -83.05
CA LEU A 556 1.21 -1.52 -83.49
C LEU A 556 0.48 -1.36 -84.82
N LYS A 557 1.05 -1.97 -85.87
CA LYS A 557 0.60 -1.84 -87.25
C LYS A 557 -0.43 -2.87 -87.62
#